data_AF-A0A1X7GUI4-F1
#
_entry.id   AF-A0A1X7GUI4-F1
#
_cell.length_a   1.000
_cell.length_b   1.000
_cell.length_c   1.000
_cell.angle_alpha   90.00
_cell.angle_beta   90.00
_cell.angle_gamma   90.00
#
_symmetry.space_group_name_H-M   'P 1'
#
loop_
_entity.id
_entity.type
_entity.pdbx_description
1 polymer ?
#
loop_
_entity_poly.entity_id
_entity_poly.type
_entity_poly.pdbx_seq_one_letter_code
_entity_poly.pdbx_strand_id
1 'polypeptide(L)'
;MYKFGQSPTDIYKEVIKTSDGYRVTMRDDFVLNLTDQELKIGAAASRFIGRDKGMLKDAQFLFAVSAKRAQMENNDGWASRSYPAGVRSLNNGEDEFGPGEGFLRLGLRKHMKRVSVRDLARGQLGMCNRAFHSVAVINGREEMYGRQGSAPTRGDAIALV
;
A
#
# COMPACT_ATOMS: atom_id res chain seq x y z
N MET A 1 1.80 -19.23 -7.05
CA MET A 1 2.66 -18.37 -6.21
C MET A 1 2.32 -16.92 -6.52
N TYR A 2 2.00 -16.12 -5.51
CA TYR A 2 1.64 -14.72 -5.73
C TYR A 2 2.88 -13.94 -6.20
N LYS A 3 2.71 -13.16 -7.28
CA LYS A 3 3.76 -12.31 -7.88
C LYS A 3 4.12 -11.09 -7.01
N PHE A 4 3.33 -10.86 -5.96
CA PHE A 4 3.46 -9.78 -5.00
C PHE A 4 3.47 -10.38 -3.60
N GLY A 5 4.57 -10.22 -2.87
CA GLY A 5 4.68 -10.55 -1.44
C GLY A 5 5.69 -11.66 -1.10
N GLN A 6 6.70 -11.25 -0.33
CA GLN A 6 7.69 -11.96 0.53
C GLN A 6 8.93 -11.08 0.77
N SER A 7 9.11 -10.02 -0.05
CA SER A 7 10.11 -8.97 0.08
C SER A 7 9.59 -7.65 -0.53
N PRO A 8 10.08 -6.47 -0.10
CA PRO A 8 9.79 -5.20 -0.77
C PRO A 8 10.15 -5.19 -2.26
N THR A 9 11.11 -6.03 -2.68
CA THR A 9 11.49 -6.22 -4.09
C THR A 9 10.44 -6.94 -4.94
N ASP A 10 9.44 -7.57 -4.30
CA ASP A 10 8.31 -8.14 -5.04
C ASP A 10 7.32 -7.05 -5.45
N ILE A 11 7.30 -5.93 -4.72
CA ILE A 11 6.44 -4.77 -5.01
C ILE A 11 7.18 -3.73 -5.87
N TYR A 12 8.38 -3.34 -5.47
CA TYR A 12 9.17 -2.33 -6.18
C TYR A 12 10.04 -2.94 -7.27
N LYS A 13 10.35 -2.13 -8.30
CA LYS A 13 11.25 -2.53 -9.38
C LYS A 13 12.69 -2.64 -8.88
N GLU A 14 13.09 -1.75 -7.96
CA GLU A 14 14.43 -1.72 -7.38
C GLU A 14 14.42 -1.01 -6.01
N VAL A 15 15.24 -1.49 -5.07
CA VAL A 15 15.52 -0.85 -3.78
C VAL A 15 17.03 -0.89 -3.54
N ILE A 16 17.67 0.27 -3.53
CA ILE A 16 19.12 0.43 -3.31
C ILE A 16 19.34 1.09 -1.96
N LYS A 17 20.12 0.46 -1.08
CA LYS A 17 20.58 1.09 0.17
C LYS A 17 21.55 2.23 -0.16
N THR A 18 21.35 3.39 0.44
CA THR A 18 22.26 4.54 0.37
C THR A 18 22.92 4.77 1.73
N SER A 19 23.84 5.74 1.81
CA SER A 19 24.48 6.12 3.08
C SER A 19 23.49 6.71 4.11
N ASP A 20 22.38 7.27 3.65
CA ASP A 20 21.41 8.03 4.44
C ASP A 20 20.00 7.44 4.43
N GLY A 21 19.81 6.28 3.78
CA GLY A 21 18.48 5.73 3.56
C GLY A 21 18.43 4.72 2.43
N TYR A 22 17.46 4.90 1.53
CA TYR A 22 17.20 4.05 0.38
C TYR A 22 16.76 4.88 -0.82
N ARG A 23 17.21 4.48 -2.01
CA ARG A 23 16.61 4.90 -3.28
C ARG A 23 15.67 3.79 -3.74
N VAL A 24 14.43 4.15 -4.08
CA VAL A 24 13.40 3.20 -4.49
C VAL A 24 12.91 3.58 -5.88
N THR A 25 12.94 2.60 -6.79
CA THR A 25 12.32 2.69 -8.12
C THR A 25 11.09 1.79 -8.14
N MET A 26 9.92 2.37 -8.40
CA MET A 26 8.64 1.66 -8.42
C MET A 26 8.35 1.02 -9.79
N ARG A 27 7.33 0.16 -9.88
CA ARG A 27 6.95 -0.53 -11.13
C ARG A 27 6.25 0.38 -12.15
N ASP A 28 5.75 1.53 -11.73
CA ASP A 28 5.29 2.61 -12.60
C ASP A 28 6.39 3.62 -12.95
N ASP A 29 7.65 3.26 -12.68
CA ASP A 29 8.86 4.05 -12.95
C ASP A 29 9.00 5.32 -12.09
N PHE A 30 8.14 5.51 -11.08
CA PHE A 30 8.33 6.55 -10.07
C PHE A 30 9.59 6.28 -9.23
N VAL A 31 10.38 7.31 -8.94
CA VAL A 31 11.61 7.20 -8.16
C VAL A 31 11.55 8.14 -6.96
N LEU A 32 11.93 7.64 -5.78
CA LEU A 32 12.10 8.46 -4.58
C LEU A 32 13.31 8.05 -3.76
N ASN A 33 13.75 8.97 -2.89
CA ASN A 33 14.70 8.69 -1.82
C ASN A 33 13.94 8.72 -0.49
N LEU A 34 14.14 7.69 0.32
CA LEU A 34 13.59 7.55 1.67
C LEU A 34 14.75 7.56 2.66
N THR A 35 14.83 8.57 3.52
CA THR A 35 15.88 8.66 4.54
C THR A 35 15.66 7.66 5.68
N ASP A 36 16.71 7.32 6.43
CA ASP A 36 16.60 6.47 7.62
C ASP A 36 15.69 7.10 8.70
N GLN A 37 15.63 8.43 8.77
CA GLN A 37 14.72 9.14 9.68
C GLN A 37 13.26 9.02 9.24
N GLU A 38 12.98 9.18 7.95
CA GLU A 38 11.64 8.99 7.38
C GLU A 38 11.16 7.54 7.52
N LEU A 39 12.05 6.56 7.32
CA LEU A 39 11.76 5.16 7.57
C LEU A 39 11.35 4.91 9.03
N LYS A 40 12.09 5.46 10.00
CA LYS A 40 11.74 5.35 11.43
C LYS A 40 10.36 5.93 11.72
N ILE A 41 10.07 7.13 11.21
CA ILE A 41 8.79 7.81 11.41
C ILE A 41 7.65 7.00 10.78
N GLY A 42 7.83 6.55 9.53
CA GLY A 42 6.83 5.77 8.80
C GLY A 42 6.55 4.41 9.45
N ALA A 43 7.60 3.70 9.85
CA ALA A 43 7.48 2.41 10.53
C ALA A 43 6.69 2.54 11.84
N ALA A 44 7.00 3.54 12.68
CA ALA A 44 6.28 3.79 13.92
C ALA A 44 4.81 4.19 13.67
N ALA A 45 4.54 4.98 12.63
CA ALA A 45 3.21 5.46 12.32
C ALA A 45 2.32 4.46 11.56
N SER A 46 2.90 3.38 11.01
CA SER A 46 2.14 2.34 10.30
C SER A 46 1.16 1.58 11.19
N ARG A 47 1.44 1.49 12.50
CA ARG A 47 0.62 0.80 13.51
C ARG A 47 0.30 -0.68 13.19
N PHE A 48 1.06 -1.30 12.30
CA PHE A 48 0.87 -2.72 11.96
C PHE A 48 1.24 -3.63 13.15
N ILE A 49 0.39 -4.61 13.41
CA ILE A 49 0.56 -5.61 14.49
C ILE A 49 0.52 -7.00 13.86
N GLY A 50 1.51 -7.83 14.19
CA GLY A 50 1.68 -9.15 13.61
C GLY A 50 2.70 -10.00 14.36
N ARG A 51 2.59 -11.33 14.19
CA ARG A 51 3.52 -12.29 14.79
C ARG A 51 4.80 -12.45 13.96
N ASP A 52 4.68 -12.36 12.64
CA ASP A 52 5.80 -12.43 11.72
C ASP A 52 6.54 -11.09 11.69
N LYS A 53 7.73 -11.05 12.30
CA LYS A 53 8.57 -9.84 12.39
C LYS A 53 9.21 -9.45 11.06
N GLY A 54 9.50 -10.41 10.19
CA GLY A 54 10.05 -10.15 8.86
C GLY A 54 9.01 -9.45 8.00
N MET A 55 7.81 -10.03 7.93
CA MET A 55 6.68 -9.44 7.21
C MET A 55 6.30 -8.05 7.73
N LEU A 56 6.31 -7.86 9.06
CA LEU A 56 6.06 -6.53 9.63
C LEU A 56 7.09 -5.49 9.19
N LYS A 57 8.37 -5.85 9.17
CA LYS A 57 9.44 -4.95 8.72
C LYS A 57 9.24 -4.55 7.25
N ASP A 58 8.85 -5.50 6.41
CA ASP A 58 8.59 -5.25 5.00
C ASP A 58 7.37 -4.34 4.82
N ALA A 59 6.26 -4.63 5.51
CA ALA A 59 5.06 -3.82 5.46
C ALA A 59 5.31 -2.38 5.95
N GLN A 60 6.10 -2.21 7.03
CA GLN A 60 6.52 -0.91 7.54
C GLN A 60 7.36 -0.13 6.52
N PHE A 61 8.26 -0.81 5.81
CA PHE A 61 9.05 -0.20 4.74
C PHE A 61 8.14 0.26 3.59
N LEU A 62 7.22 -0.60 3.12
CA LEU A 62 6.25 -0.24 2.08
C LEU A 62 5.39 0.97 2.48
N PHE A 63 4.94 1.00 3.73
CA PHE A 63 4.18 2.13 4.27
C PHE A 63 5.01 3.44 4.26
N ALA A 64 6.27 3.39 4.68
CA ALA A 64 7.15 4.56 4.69
C ALA A 64 7.40 5.11 3.27
N VAL A 65 7.65 4.22 2.31
CA VAL A 65 7.80 4.60 0.89
C VAL A 65 6.49 5.19 0.33
N SER A 66 5.34 4.58 0.66
CA SER A 66 4.01 5.10 0.29
C SER A 66 3.78 6.51 0.83
N ALA A 67 4.13 6.77 2.10
CA ALA A 67 4.04 8.08 2.71
C ALA A 67 4.94 9.11 2.03
N LYS A 68 6.14 8.69 1.59
CA LYS A 68 7.06 9.57 0.85
C LYS A 68 6.49 9.96 -0.50
N ARG A 69 5.89 9.01 -1.22
CA ARG A 69 5.20 9.30 -2.48
C ARG A 69 4.00 10.22 -2.27
N ALA A 70 3.18 9.95 -1.25
CA ALA A 70 2.06 10.82 -0.88
C ALA A 70 2.48 12.26 -0.57
N GLN A 71 3.61 12.44 0.14
CA GLN A 71 4.22 13.76 0.33
C GLN A 71 4.56 14.40 -1.03
N MET A 72 5.29 13.69 -1.91
CA MET A 72 5.77 14.23 -3.19
C MET A 72 4.63 14.57 -4.16
N GLU A 73 3.57 13.76 -4.19
CA GLU A 73 2.40 13.95 -5.06
C GLU A 73 1.33 14.86 -4.43
N ASN A 74 1.58 15.40 -3.23
CA ASN A 74 0.65 16.25 -2.49
C ASN A 74 -0.73 15.60 -2.26
N ASN A 75 -0.75 14.35 -1.77
CA ASN A 75 -1.97 13.64 -1.37
C ASN A 75 -2.90 14.54 -0.55
N ASP A 76 -4.20 14.43 -0.80
CA ASP A 76 -5.28 15.20 -0.16
C ASP A 76 -5.14 16.73 -0.35
N GLY A 77 -4.24 17.20 -1.21
CA GLY A 77 -3.96 18.61 -1.44
C GLY A 77 -3.08 19.29 -0.38
N TRP A 78 -2.64 18.58 0.67
CA TRP A 78 -1.86 19.16 1.76
C TRP A 78 -0.63 18.35 2.21
N ALA A 79 -0.43 17.13 1.72
CA ALA A 79 0.68 16.27 2.16
C ALA A 79 2.08 16.80 1.81
N SER A 80 2.22 17.68 0.81
CA SER A 80 3.51 18.24 0.37
C SER A 80 4.24 19.04 1.45
N ARG A 81 3.54 19.48 2.50
CA ARG A 81 4.09 20.29 3.60
C ARG A 81 5.27 19.62 4.31
N SER A 82 5.25 18.29 4.47
CA SER A 82 6.31 17.55 5.17
C SER A 82 6.10 16.03 5.05
N TYR A 83 7.14 15.23 5.30
CA TYR A 83 6.98 13.77 5.35
C TYR A 83 5.96 13.31 6.41
N PRO A 84 5.93 13.85 7.65
CA PRO A 84 4.84 13.57 8.59
C PRO A 84 3.45 13.98 8.08
N ALA A 85 3.33 14.95 7.18
CA ALA A 85 2.06 15.26 6.53
C ALA A 85 1.65 14.13 5.57
N GLY A 86 2.56 13.61 4.75
CA GLY A 86 2.32 12.39 3.95
C GLY A 86 1.94 11.19 4.81
N VAL A 87 2.60 10.97 5.96
CA VAL A 87 2.21 9.90 6.90
C VAL A 87 0.78 10.09 7.44
N ARG A 88 0.37 11.34 7.70
CA ARG A 88 -0.98 11.65 8.20
C ARG A 88 -2.05 11.46 7.13
N SER A 89 -1.75 11.79 5.87
CA SER A 89 -2.70 11.59 4.75
C SER A 89 -2.91 10.11 4.40
N LEU A 90 -2.11 9.21 5.00
CA LEU A 90 -2.29 7.76 4.89
C LEU A 90 -3.14 7.17 6.01
N ASN A 91 -3.31 7.92 7.10
CA ASN A 91 -3.91 7.45 8.36
C ASN A 91 -5.22 8.17 8.70
N ASN A 92 -5.76 8.98 7.79
CA ASN A 92 -7.00 9.76 7.92
C ASN A 92 -8.20 9.16 7.15
N GLY A 93 -8.00 8.02 6.46
CA GLY A 93 -9.00 7.37 5.59
C GLY A 93 -8.42 7.10 4.21
N GLU A 94 -9.16 6.43 3.33
CA GLU A 94 -8.91 6.54 1.88
C GLU A 94 -9.96 7.47 1.29
N ASP A 95 -9.52 8.32 0.36
CA ASP A 95 -10.38 9.28 -0.32
C ASP A 95 -11.39 8.56 -1.22
N GLU A 96 -12.63 9.05 -1.27
CA GLU A 96 -13.74 8.42 -2.00
C GLU A 96 -13.65 8.61 -3.53
N PHE A 97 -12.63 9.33 -4.02
CA PHE A 97 -12.52 9.75 -5.41
C PHE A 97 -12.17 8.61 -6.38
N GLY A 98 -11.80 7.43 -5.88
CA GLY A 98 -11.71 6.20 -6.68
C GLY A 98 -10.99 5.04 -5.98
N PRO A 99 -11.29 3.79 -6.35
CA PRO A 99 -10.64 2.62 -5.74
C PRO A 99 -9.19 2.48 -6.20
N GLY A 100 -8.34 1.94 -5.32
CA GLY A 100 -6.97 1.57 -5.69
C GLY A 100 -5.89 2.58 -5.34
N GLU A 101 -6.20 3.64 -4.58
CA GLU A 101 -5.24 4.68 -4.21
C GLU A 101 -3.99 4.08 -3.53
N GLY A 102 -4.16 3.17 -2.56
CA GLY A 102 -3.05 2.45 -1.94
C GLY A 102 -2.14 1.73 -2.94
N PHE A 103 -2.70 1.09 -3.97
CA PHE A 103 -1.91 0.43 -5.02
C PHE A 103 -1.19 1.45 -5.93
N LEU A 104 -1.81 2.59 -6.23
CA LEU A 104 -1.16 3.67 -6.95
C LEU A 104 0.05 4.19 -6.16
N ARG A 105 -0.09 4.39 -4.85
CA ARG A 105 1.01 4.84 -3.97
C ARG A 105 2.14 3.80 -3.85
N LEU A 106 1.85 2.51 -4.08
CA LEU A 106 2.85 1.45 -4.19
C LEU A 106 3.48 1.34 -5.59
N GLY A 107 3.05 2.18 -6.54
CA GLY A 107 3.53 2.18 -7.92
C GLY A 107 3.07 1.00 -8.75
N LEU A 108 1.89 0.45 -8.42
CA LEU A 108 1.30 -0.69 -9.10
C LEU A 108 0.31 -0.29 -10.19
N ARG A 109 0.29 0.96 -10.65
CA ARG A 109 -0.65 1.46 -11.65
C ARG A 109 -0.76 0.58 -12.91
N LYS A 110 0.37 0.04 -13.38
CA LYS A 110 0.46 -0.86 -14.55
C LYS A 110 0.05 -2.31 -14.27
N HIS A 111 -0.23 -2.62 -13.01
CA HIS A 111 -0.55 -3.94 -12.45
C HIS A 111 -1.93 -3.98 -11.80
N MET A 112 -2.77 -3.00 -12.08
CA MET A 112 -4.12 -2.90 -11.53
C MET A 112 -5.14 -3.16 -12.63
N LYS A 113 -6.19 -3.91 -12.29
CA LYS A 113 -7.35 -4.11 -13.17
C LYS A 113 -8.63 -3.98 -12.36
N ARG A 114 -9.59 -3.18 -12.84
CA ARG A 114 -10.94 -3.18 -12.29
C ARG A 114 -11.61 -4.51 -12.61
N VAL A 115 -12.13 -5.18 -11.60
CA VAL A 115 -12.76 -6.51 -11.70
C VAL A 115 -14.10 -6.50 -10.98
N SER A 116 -14.83 -7.61 -11.04
CA SER A 116 -16.01 -7.79 -10.19
C SER A 116 -15.59 -8.24 -8.79
N VAL A 117 -16.41 -7.94 -7.78
CA VAL A 117 -16.22 -8.50 -6.43
C VAL A 117 -16.24 -10.03 -6.41
N ARG A 118 -16.91 -10.66 -7.38
CA ARG A 118 -16.91 -12.13 -7.55
C ARG A 118 -15.55 -12.67 -7.96
N ASP A 119 -14.77 -11.92 -8.73
CA ASP A 119 -13.41 -12.31 -9.10
C ASP A 119 -12.50 -12.35 -7.86
N LEU A 120 -12.59 -11.31 -7.02
CA LEU A 120 -11.88 -11.28 -5.75
C LEU A 120 -12.36 -12.41 -4.83
N ALA A 121 -13.66 -12.62 -4.68
CA ALA A 121 -14.24 -13.69 -3.86
C ALA A 121 -13.82 -15.10 -4.32
N ARG A 122 -13.47 -15.30 -5.60
CA ARG A 122 -12.93 -16.55 -6.14
C ARG A 122 -11.42 -16.74 -5.90
N GLY A 123 -10.76 -15.81 -5.23
CA GLY A 123 -9.36 -15.93 -4.82
C GLY A 123 -8.38 -15.01 -5.55
N GLN A 124 -8.85 -14.16 -6.46
CA GLN A 124 -7.99 -13.17 -7.09
C GLN A 124 -7.52 -12.13 -6.05
N LEU A 125 -6.20 -11.88 -5.99
CA LEU A 125 -5.61 -10.93 -5.07
C LEU A 125 -5.96 -9.50 -5.49
N GLY A 126 -6.37 -8.67 -4.53
CA GLY A 126 -6.72 -7.29 -4.81
C GLY A 126 -7.16 -6.53 -3.59
N MET A 127 -7.93 -5.47 -3.82
CA MET A 127 -8.62 -4.71 -2.79
C MET A 127 -10.05 -4.41 -3.22
N CYS A 128 -10.90 -4.17 -2.22
CA CYS A 128 -12.28 -3.78 -2.41
C CYS A 128 -12.57 -2.53 -1.57
N ASN A 129 -13.13 -1.51 -2.20
CA ASN A 129 -13.64 -0.32 -1.51
C ASN A 129 -15.12 -0.55 -1.20
N ARG A 130 -15.50 -0.50 0.08
CA ARG A 130 -16.89 -0.53 0.51
C ARG A 130 -17.10 0.35 1.74
N ALA A 131 -18.22 1.06 1.80
CA ALA A 131 -18.66 1.78 3.00
C ALA A 131 -17.54 2.66 3.63
N PHE A 132 -16.89 3.48 2.80
CA PHE A 132 -15.80 4.37 3.21
C PHE A 132 -14.54 3.65 3.75
N HIS A 133 -14.36 2.38 3.37
CA HIS A 133 -13.21 1.59 3.77
C HIS A 133 -12.64 0.78 2.60
N SER A 134 -11.32 0.79 2.50
CA SER A 134 -10.55 -0.02 1.55
C SER A 134 -9.97 -1.22 2.27
N VAL A 135 -10.33 -2.42 1.84
CA VAL A 135 -9.84 -3.67 2.42
C VAL A 135 -9.06 -4.47 1.40
N ALA A 136 -7.95 -5.06 1.81
CA ALA A 136 -7.28 -6.09 1.00
C ALA A 136 -8.18 -7.32 0.89
N VAL A 137 -8.17 -7.99 -0.26
CA VAL A 137 -8.84 -9.28 -0.44
C VAL A 137 -7.80 -10.32 -0.83
N ILE A 138 -7.62 -11.32 0.04
CA ILE A 138 -6.60 -12.34 -0.05
C ILE A 138 -7.29 -13.70 0.03
N ASN A 139 -7.05 -14.60 -0.92
CA ASN A 139 -7.71 -15.92 -0.98
C ASN A 139 -9.24 -15.84 -0.86
N GLY A 140 -9.85 -14.80 -1.45
CA GLY A 140 -11.30 -14.60 -1.43
C GLY A 140 -11.87 -14.10 -0.11
N ARG A 141 -11.03 -13.65 0.82
CA ARG A 141 -11.43 -13.13 2.14
C ARG A 141 -10.95 -11.70 2.29
N GLU A 142 -11.84 -10.81 2.71
CA GLU A 142 -11.49 -9.46 3.14
C GLU A 142 -10.54 -9.51 4.35
N GLU A 143 -9.53 -8.65 4.37
CA GLU A 143 -8.71 -8.35 5.54
C GLU A 143 -9.46 -7.28 6.36
N MET A 144 -9.80 -7.60 7.60
CA MET A 144 -10.57 -6.75 8.51
C MET A 144 -9.78 -6.48 9.80
N TYR A 145 -9.00 -5.41 9.80
CA TYR A 145 -8.27 -4.90 10.98
C TYR A 145 -7.35 -5.95 11.65
N GLY A 146 -6.59 -6.67 10.84
CA GLY A 146 -5.70 -7.76 11.25
C GLY A 146 -6.38 -9.12 11.41
N ARG A 147 -7.61 -9.30 10.90
CA ARG A 147 -8.38 -10.54 11.00
C ARG A 147 -8.93 -10.95 9.63
N GLN A 148 -9.05 -12.26 9.42
CA GLN A 148 -9.72 -12.78 8.24
C GLN A 148 -11.23 -12.52 8.34
N GLY A 149 -11.76 -11.76 7.38
CA GLY A 149 -13.17 -11.45 7.24
C GLY A 149 -13.93 -12.43 6.34
N SER A 150 -15.05 -11.96 5.81
CA SER A 150 -15.91 -12.68 4.88
C SER A 150 -15.48 -12.45 3.43
N ALA A 151 -16.08 -13.20 2.50
CA ALA A 151 -15.92 -12.90 1.08
C ALA A 151 -16.58 -11.56 0.72
N PRO A 152 -15.98 -10.75 -0.17
CA PRO A 152 -16.59 -9.50 -0.61
C PRO A 152 -17.84 -9.80 -1.44
N THR A 153 -18.94 -9.11 -1.12
CA THR A 153 -20.23 -9.28 -1.82
C THR A 153 -20.67 -8.05 -2.61
N ARG A 154 -20.06 -6.89 -2.35
CA ARG A 154 -20.32 -5.60 -3.00
C ARG A 154 -19.14 -4.65 -2.82
N GLY A 155 -19.10 -3.60 -3.63
CA GLY A 155 -18.06 -2.57 -3.59
C GLY A 155 -17.28 -2.46 -4.91
N ASP A 156 -16.33 -1.53 -4.94
CA ASP A 156 -15.46 -1.33 -6.08
C ASP A 156 -14.19 -2.17 -5.94
N ALA A 157 -13.98 -3.09 -6.89
CA ALA A 157 -12.93 -4.08 -6.81
C ALA A 157 -11.79 -3.79 -7.80
N ILE A 158 -10.57 -3.75 -7.28
CA ILE A 158 -9.33 -3.70 -8.05
C ILE A 158 -8.54 -4.97 -7.77
N ALA A 159 -8.20 -5.71 -8.81
CA ALA A 159 -7.28 -6.84 -8.71
C ALA A 159 -5.86 -6.44 -9.13
N LEU A 160 -4.89 -7.14 -8.56
CA LEU A 160 -3.50 -7.13 -9.03
C LEU A 160 -3.31 -8.14 -10.16
N VAL A 161 -2.61 -7.74 -11.24
CA VAL A 161 -2.36 -8.52 -12.47
C VAL A 161 -0.89 -8.51 -12.92
#